data_AF-A0A554RY04-F1
#
_entry.id   AF-A0A554RY04-F1
#
_cell.length_a   1.000
_cell.length_b   1.000
_cell.length_c   1.000
_cell.angle_alpha   90.00
_cell.angle_beta   90.00
_cell.angle_gamma   90.00
#
_symmetry.space_group_name_H-M   'P 1'
#
loop_
_entity.id
_entity.type
_entity.pdbx_description
1 polymer ?
#
loop_
_entity_poly.entity_id
_entity_poly.type
_entity_poly.pdbx_seq_one_letter_code
_entity_poly.pdbx_strand_id
1 'polypeptide(L)'
;MTPSQFTAESLLRTYLSGRTMPKILRDAIVWAIEVRLAGGDTPTLDETLRTDIDNHAVEPPERPTVCTLLRPSGETEVPTHARSRPSHRAFGTSVY
;
A
#
# COMPACT_ATOMS: atom_id res chain seq x y z
N MET A 1 9.01 2.69 27.09
CA MET A 1 9.40 3.58 25.99
C MET A 1 10.11 4.77 26.59
N THR A 2 11.38 5.00 26.23
CA THR A 2 12.18 6.12 26.75
C THR A 2 11.83 7.42 26.00
N PRO A 3 12.03 8.61 26.60
CA PRO A 3 11.84 9.89 25.90
C PRO A 3 12.72 10.02 24.65
N SER A 4 13.94 9.46 24.69
CA SER A 4 14.89 9.41 23.58
C SER A 4 14.36 8.56 22.44
N GLN A 5 13.83 7.37 22.72
CA GLN A 5 13.21 6.50 21.72
C GLN A 5 11.99 7.15 21.06
N PHE A 6 11.13 7.84 21.84
CA PHE A 6 9.99 8.58 21.29
C PHE A 6 10.42 9.71 20.33
N THR A 7 11.47 10.44 20.71
CA THR A 7 12.05 11.49 19.86
C THR A 7 12.63 10.90 18.57
N ALA A 8 13.37 9.79 18.67
CA ALA A 8 13.96 9.09 17.54
C ALA A 8 12.89 8.58 16.55
N GLU A 9 11.82 7.95 17.06
CA GLU A 9 10.70 7.50 16.23
C GLU A 9 9.98 8.68 15.55
N SER A 10 9.79 9.79 16.27
CA SER A 10 9.14 10.99 15.74
C SER A 10 9.97 11.64 14.63
N LEU A 11 11.29 11.70 14.79
CA LEU A 11 12.22 12.19 13.78
C LEU A 11 12.18 11.31 12.52
N LEU A 12 12.28 9.99 12.68
CA LEU A 12 12.21 9.06 11.56
C LEU A 12 10.88 9.16 10.82
N ARG A 13 9.76 9.25 11.55
CA ARG A 13 8.43 9.39 10.95
C ARG A 13 8.28 10.69 10.16
N THR A 14 8.81 11.78 10.69
CA THR A 14 8.84 13.08 10.00
C THR A 14 9.66 12.98 8.72
N TYR A 15 10.83 12.33 8.78
CA TYR A 15 11.70 12.17 7.61
C TYR A 15 11.07 11.29 6.51
N LEU A 16 10.46 10.17 6.90
CA LEU A 16 9.85 9.25 5.94
C LEU A 16 8.68 9.87 5.16
N SER A 17 8.02 10.89 5.71
CA SER A 17 6.97 11.65 5.00
C SER A 17 5.86 10.77 4.39
N GLY A 18 5.51 9.65 5.05
CA GLY A 18 4.51 8.70 4.55
C GLY A 18 5.07 7.47 3.83
N ARG A 19 6.38 7.44 3.55
CA ARG A 19 7.10 6.23 3.15
C ARG A 19 7.10 5.22 4.30
N THR A 20 7.11 3.95 3.94
CA THR A 20 7.14 2.84 4.90
C THR A 20 8.47 2.12 4.83
N MET A 21 8.81 1.40 5.89
CA MET A 21 10.06 0.67 5.96
C MET A 21 9.84 -0.65 6.69
N PRO A 22 10.54 -1.74 6.32
CA PRO A 22 10.52 -2.98 7.08
C PRO A 22 10.79 -2.75 8.57
N LYS A 23 10.03 -3.42 9.43
CA LYS A 23 10.07 -3.20 10.89
C LYS A 23 11.49 -3.35 11.47
N ILE A 24 12.25 -4.34 11.00
CA ILE A 24 13.62 -4.59 11.45
C ILE A 24 14.53 -3.39 11.14
N LEU A 25 14.42 -2.82 9.94
CA LEU A 25 15.19 -1.64 9.55
C LEU A 25 14.72 -0.39 10.31
N ARG A 26 13.40 -0.22 10.49
CA ARG A 26 12.85 0.86 11.31
C ARG A 26 13.43 0.82 12.73
N ASP A 27 13.43 -0.34 13.38
CA ASP A 27 13.92 -0.49 14.74
C ASP A 27 15.43 -0.22 14.83
N ALA A 28 16.22 -0.67 13.83
CA ALA A 28 17.65 -0.40 13.74
C ALA A 28 17.95 1.11 13.56
N ILE A 29 17.19 1.81 12.71
CA ILE A 29 17.36 3.24 12.46
C ILE A 29 16.93 4.06 13.68
N VAL A 30 15.84 3.69 14.35
CA VAL A 30 15.42 4.32 15.61
C VAL A 30 16.51 4.19 16.66
N TRP A 31 17.13 3.01 16.78
CA TRP A 31 18.26 2.82 17.68
C TRP A 31 19.47 3.70 17.30
N ALA A 32 19.81 3.78 16.02
CA ALA A 32 20.91 4.64 15.54
C ALA A 32 20.66 6.13 15.85
N ILE A 33 19.42 6.61 15.68
CA ILE A 33 19.04 7.98 16.03
C ILE A 33 19.10 8.18 17.55
N GLU A 34 18.62 7.22 18.34
CA GLU A 34 18.65 7.28 19.81
C GLU A 34 20.08 7.36 20.36
N VAL A 35 21.01 6.55 19.84
CA VAL A 35 22.42 6.58 20.25
C VAL A 35 23.04 7.96 20.00
N ARG A 36 22.71 8.58 18.87
CA ARG A 36 23.22 9.92 18.51
C ARG A 36 22.58 11.04 19.33
N LEU A 37 21.28 10.92 19.63
CA LEU A 37 20.60 11.83 20.56
C LEU A 37 21.24 11.77 21.96
N ALA A 38 21.61 10.57 22.42
CA ALA A 38 22.31 10.41 23.68
C ALA A 38 23.77 10.92 23.63
N GLY A 39 24.43 10.82 22.47
CA GLY A 39 25.78 11.34 22.24
C GLY A 39 25.85 12.86 22.03
N GLY A 40 24.73 13.52 21.75
CA GLY A 40 24.69 14.95 21.44
C GLY A 40 25.16 15.30 20.03
N ASP A 41 25.17 14.34 19.11
CA ASP A 41 25.63 14.55 17.74
C ASP A 41 24.68 15.48 16.96
N THR A 42 25.26 16.51 16.35
CA THR A 42 24.53 17.46 15.48
C THR A 42 25.20 17.53 14.09
N PRO A 43 24.46 17.26 12.99
CA PRO A 43 23.05 16.88 12.94
C PRO A 43 22.81 15.41 13.31
N THR A 44 21.73 15.13 14.07
CA THR A 44 21.35 13.77 14.47
C THR A 44 21.05 12.86 13.26
N LEU A 45 20.49 13.45 12.21
CA LEU A 45 20.33 12.85 10.88
C LEU A 45 21.42 13.41 9.95
N ASP A 46 22.58 12.77 9.96
CA ASP A 46 23.66 13.01 9.00
C ASP A 46 23.30 12.50 7.60
N GLU A 47 24.09 12.93 6.62
CA GLU A 47 23.88 12.58 5.20
C GLU A 47 23.92 11.06 4.96
N THR A 48 24.79 10.34 5.68
CA THR A 48 24.91 8.88 5.58
C THR A 48 23.61 8.20 6.00
N LEU A 49 23.09 8.55 7.18
CA LEU A 49 21.86 7.94 7.69
C LEU A 49 20.65 8.32 6.82
N ARG A 50 20.61 9.55 6.30
CA ARG A 50 19.56 9.95 5.35
C ARG A 50 19.59 9.09 4.09
N THR A 51 20.76 8.91 3.50
CA THR A 51 20.96 8.08 2.31
C THR A 51 20.52 6.63 2.56
N ASP A 52 20.89 6.07 3.71
CA ASP A 52 20.46 4.72 4.10
C ASP A 52 18.94 4.61 4.27
N ILE A 53 18.33 5.59 4.95
CA ILE A 53 16.87 5.64 5.08
C ILE A 53 16.21 5.72 3.71
N ASP A 54 16.71 6.55 2.80
CA ASP A 54 16.14 6.74 1.46
C ASP A 54 16.27 5.50 0.58
N ASN A 55 17.38 4.75 0.69
CA ASN A 55 17.57 3.49 -0.02
C ASN A 55 16.57 2.40 0.41
N HIS A 56 16.15 2.45 1.68
CA HIS A 56 15.29 1.44 2.28
C HIS A 56 13.83 1.86 2.44
N ALA A 57 13.53 3.15 2.23
CA ALA A 57 12.18 3.67 2.28
C ALA A 57 11.39 3.24 1.05
N VAL A 58 10.28 2.55 1.29
CA VAL A 58 9.34 2.13 0.26
C VAL A 58 8.25 3.19 0.16
N GLU A 59 8.11 3.79 -1.03
CA GLU A 59 6.98 4.66 -1.31
C GLU A 59 5.67 3.87 -1.15
N PRO A 60 4.66 4.46 -0.49
CA PRO A 60 3.35 3.82 -0.45
C PRO A 60 2.89 3.64 -1.90
N PRO A 61 2.24 2.51 -2.24
CA PRO A 61 1.67 2.36 -3.57
C PRO A 61 0.77 3.56 -3.82
N GLU A 62 1.11 4.37 -4.83
CA GLU A 62 0.24 5.42 -5.31
C GLU A 62 -1.12 4.76 -5.49
N ARG A 63 -2.09 5.16 -4.67
CA ARG A 63 -3.45 4.67 -4.84
C ARG A 63 -3.80 4.98 -6.29
N PRO A 64 -4.10 3.98 -7.15
CA PRO A 64 -4.51 4.28 -8.50
C PRO A 64 -5.66 5.26 -8.35
N THR A 65 -5.48 6.47 -8.89
CA THR A 65 -6.51 7.49 -8.88
C THR A 65 -7.67 6.86 -9.62
N VAL A 66 -8.65 6.36 -8.87
CA VAL A 66 -9.85 5.77 -9.45
C VAL A 66 -10.43 6.90 -10.28
N CYS A 67 -10.40 6.72 -11.60
CA CYS A 67 -11.15 7.53 -12.53
C CYS A 67 -12.64 7.32 -12.23
N THR A 68 -13.15 7.92 -11.16
CA THR A 68 -14.57 8.17 -10.96
C THR A 68 -14.92 9.37 -11.84
N LEU A 69 -14.84 9.13 -13.15
CA LEU A 69 -15.59 9.90 -14.13
C LEU A 69 -17.06 9.57 -13.85
N LEU A 70 -17.69 10.48 -13.11
CA LEU A 70 -19.14 10.59 -12.97
C LEU A 70 -19.81 10.30 -14.33
N ARG A 71 -20.61 9.24 -14.37
CA ARG A 71 -21.71 9.17 -15.34
C ARG A 71 -22.97 8.71 -14.62
N PRO A 72 -23.76 9.66 -14.06
CA PRO A 72 -25.14 9.40 -13.72
C PRO A 72 -26.01 9.65 -14.96
N SER A 73 -26.75 8.66 -15.45
CA SER A 73 -27.94 8.86 -16.29
C SER A 73 -28.78 7.57 -16.37
N GLY A 74 -29.90 7.56 -15.64
CA GLY A 74 -31.16 6.82 -15.90
C GLY A 74 -31.10 5.29 -15.81
N GLU A 75 -31.85 4.56 -14.97
CA GLU A 75 -33.33 4.57 -14.81
C GLU A 75 -34.01 4.64 -16.19
N THR A 76 -34.75 3.67 -16.72
CA THR A 76 -35.72 2.68 -16.20
C THR A 76 -35.81 1.55 -17.27
N GLU A 77 -36.20 0.28 -17.03
CA GLU A 77 -37.56 -0.23 -16.77
C GLU A 77 -37.48 -1.79 -16.88
N VAL A 78 -37.59 -2.56 -15.78
CA VAL A 78 -38.73 -3.41 -15.33
C VAL A 78 -38.99 -4.70 -16.15
N PRO A 79 -39.34 -5.83 -15.48
CA PRO A 79 -38.98 -7.20 -15.88
C PRO A 79 -40.16 -7.99 -16.47
N THR A 80 -39.90 -9.07 -17.22
CA THR A 80 -40.87 -10.17 -17.37
C THR A 80 -40.15 -11.50 -17.60
N HIS A 81 -40.40 -12.41 -16.65
CA HIS A 81 -40.13 -13.83 -16.73
C HIS A 81 -40.72 -14.46 -18.00
N ALA A 82 -39.97 -15.34 -18.66
CA ALA A 82 -40.55 -16.51 -19.30
C ALA A 82 -39.52 -17.64 -19.41
N ARG A 83 -39.85 -18.75 -18.73
CA ARG A 83 -39.22 -20.07 -18.86
C ARG A 83 -39.06 -20.48 -20.34
N SER A 84 -38.03 -21.28 -20.64
CA SER A 84 -38.18 -22.73 -20.93
C SER A 84 -36.95 -23.32 -21.60
N ARG A 85 -36.35 -24.36 -20.99
CA ARG A 85 -35.61 -25.42 -21.70
C ARG A 85 -36.64 -26.38 -22.30
N PRO A 86 -36.39 -26.97 -23.48
CA PRO A 86 -35.96 -28.38 -23.52
C PRO A 86 -34.89 -28.63 -24.60
N SER A 87 -33.81 -29.38 -24.36
CA SER A 87 -33.71 -30.84 -24.49
C SER A 87 -34.44 -31.42 -25.72
N HIS A 88 -33.71 -31.67 -26.81
CA HIS A 88 -34.00 -32.82 -27.68
C HIS A 88 -32.74 -33.36 -28.36
N ARG A 89 -32.64 -34.69 -28.34
CA ARG A 89 -31.55 -35.55 -28.78
C ARG A 89 -32.04 -36.23 -30.07
N ALA A 90 -31.25 -36.21 -31.15
CA ALA A 90 -31.43 -37.10 -32.31
C ALA A 90 -30.09 -37.21 -33.05
N PHE A 91 -29.31 -38.27 -32.79
CA PHE A 91 -29.20 -39.48 -33.63
C PHE A 91 -28.72 -39.20 -35.07
N GLY A 92 -27.40 -39.22 -35.25
CA GLY A 92 -26.78 -39.39 -36.56
C GLY A 92 -26.40 -40.86 -36.75
N THR A 93 -27.17 -41.59 -37.54
CA THR A 93 -26.77 -42.90 -38.09
C THR A 93 -26.08 -42.64 -39.43
N SER A 94 -24.77 -42.86 -39.49
CA SER A 94 -24.01 -42.87 -40.74
C SER A 94 -23.88 -44.32 -41.21
N VAL A 95 -24.42 -44.62 -42.39
CA VAL A 95 -24.19 -45.85 -43.13
C VAL A 95 -23.37 -45.47 -44.35
N TYR A 96 -22.13 -45.97 -44.43
CA TYR A 96 -21.44 -46.40 -45.64
C TYR A 96 -20.20 -47.21 -45.23
#